data_AF-A0A843MFG0-F1
#
_entry.id   AF-A0A843MFG0-F1
#
_cell.length_a   1.000
_cell.length_b   1.000
_cell.length_c   1.000
_cell.angle_alpha   90.00
_cell.angle_beta   90.00
_cell.angle_gamma   90.00
#
_symmetry.space_group_name_H-M   'P 1'
#
loop_
_entity.id
_entity.type
_entity.pdbx_description
1 polymer ?
#
loop_
_entity_poly.entity_id
_entity_poly.type
_entity_poly.pdbx_seq_one_letter_code
_entity_poly.pdbx_strand_id
1 'polypeptide(L)'
;MPEDISPQTTDEKPHPLLKYLKGFQAGYEFSELSPEEQSLSTEIIDDFSYYIWLYQDQTPGNWTKDGVERTLLIHYPRSLIHCEEYILAVPIILSRFFAYCASDNQMIGEEDLSDHMPALTTQYYCRMDESQYWGPRKAFIFLALAA
;
A
#
# COMPACT_ATOMS: atom_id res chain seq x y z
N MET A 1 38.51 -19.24 -25.37
CA MET A 1 38.01 -17.85 -25.31
C MET A 1 36.75 -17.88 -24.48
N PRO A 2 36.68 -17.14 -23.36
CA PRO A 2 35.42 -16.99 -22.65
C PRO A 2 34.54 -16.01 -23.43
N GLU A 3 33.28 -16.37 -23.59
CA GLU A 3 32.25 -15.55 -24.22
C GLU A 3 32.01 -14.30 -23.38
N ASP A 4 32.04 -13.16 -24.06
CA ASP A 4 31.81 -11.83 -23.54
C ASP A 4 30.30 -11.71 -23.23
N ILE A 5 29.91 -12.00 -21.98
CA ILE A 5 28.53 -11.80 -21.52
C ILE A 5 28.35 -10.30 -21.30
N SER A 6 28.03 -9.60 -22.38
CA SER A 6 27.55 -8.23 -22.32
C SER A 6 26.26 -8.22 -21.50
N PRO A 7 26.13 -7.39 -20.44
CA PRO A 7 24.90 -7.33 -19.67
C PRO A 7 23.80 -6.81 -20.59
N GLN A 8 22.80 -7.66 -20.84
CA GLN A 8 21.56 -7.25 -21.48
C GLN A 8 20.99 -6.11 -20.66
N THR A 9 20.97 -4.91 -21.23
CA THR A 9 20.20 -3.78 -20.73
C THR A 9 18.75 -4.20 -20.80
N THR A 10 18.19 -4.68 -19.69
CA THR A 10 16.75 -4.85 -19.54
C THR A 10 16.15 -3.48 -19.80
N ASP A 11 15.34 -3.37 -20.84
CA ASP A 11 14.40 -2.28 -21.05
C ASP A 11 13.43 -2.31 -19.84
N GLU A 12 13.85 -1.70 -18.72
CA GLU A 12 13.03 -1.55 -17.54
C GLU A 12 11.89 -0.60 -17.89
N LYS A 13 10.78 -1.18 -18.37
CA LYS A 13 9.52 -0.47 -18.40
C LYS A 13 9.30 0.10 -16.99
N PRO A 14 9.02 1.40 -16.85
CA PRO A 14 8.85 2.01 -15.54
C PRO A 14 7.76 1.26 -14.77
N HIS A 15 8.03 0.97 -13.49
CA HIS A 15 7.07 0.30 -12.61
C HIS A 15 5.72 1.01 -12.70
N PRO A 16 4.59 0.31 -12.92
CA PRO A 16 3.28 0.93 -13.19
C PRO A 16 2.87 1.99 -12.18
N LEU A 17 3.33 1.86 -10.93
CA LEU A 17 3.07 2.79 -9.83
C LEU A 17 3.78 4.14 -9.95
N LEU A 18 4.94 4.21 -10.64
CA LEU A 18 5.81 5.39 -10.63
C LEU A 18 5.12 6.65 -11.16
N LYS A 19 4.26 6.49 -12.18
CA LYS A 19 3.46 7.60 -12.72
C LYS A 19 2.53 8.18 -11.65
N TYR A 20 1.84 7.31 -10.91
CA TYR A 20 0.88 7.69 -9.89
C TYR A 20 1.56 8.35 -8.70
N LEU A 21 2.69 7.81 -8.24
CA LEU A 21 3.47 8.41 -7.15
C LEU A 21 3.96 9.82 -7.49
N LYS A 22 4.52 10.01 -8.68
CA LYS A 22 4.99 11.34 -9.12
C LYS A 22 3.85 12.35 -9.21
N GLY A 23 2.69 11.92 -9.72
CA GLY A 23 1.50 12.77 -9.78
C GLY A 23 0.97 13.12 -8.40
N PHE A 24 0.84 12.13 -7.52
CA PHE A 24 0.41 12.31 -6.13
C PHE A 24 1.31 13.29 -5.38
N GLN A 25 2.63 13.10 -5.43
CA GLN A 25 3.62 13.95 -4.75
C GLN A 25 3.63 15.41 -5.24
N ALA A 26 3.17 15.66 -6.46
CA ALA A 26 3.00 17.01 -7.01
C ALA A 26 1.60 17.58 -6.74
N GLY A 27 0.67 16.78 -6.21
CA GLY A 27 -0.73 17.09 -6.03
C GLY A 27 -1.07 17.74 -4.69
N TYR A 28 -2.30 18.26 -4.61
CA TYR A 28 -2.82 18.91 -3.40
C TYR A 28 -2.98 17.90 -2.25
N GLU A 29 -3.43 16.69 -2.57
CA GLU A 29 -3.71 15.63 -1.61
C GLU A 29 -2.46 15.20 -0.83
N PHE A 30 -1.28 15.25 -1.45
CA PHE A 30 0.00 15.03 -0.78
C PHE A 30 0.42 16.23 0.07
N SER A 31 0.21 17.45 -0.42
CA SER A 31 0.59 18.67 0.32
C SER A 31 -0.17 18.85 1.64
N GLU A 32 -1.34 18.22 1.76
CA GLU A 32 -2.19 18.22 2.95
C GLU A 32 -1.80 17.16 4.00
N LEU A 33 -0.89 16.25 3.67
CA LEU A 33 -0.32 15.30 4.63
C LEU A 33 0.66 16.04 5.57
N SER A 34 0.77 15.55 6.80
CA SER A 34 1.83 16.01 7.72
C SER A 34 3.23 15.69 7.19
N PRO A 35 4.29 16.37 7.63
CA PRO A 35 5.66 16.04 7.22
C PRO A 35 6.04 14.57 7.46
N GLU A 36 5.56 14.00 8.57
CA GLU A 36 5.76 12.59 8.90
C GLU A 36 5.04 11.68 7.92
N GLU A 37 3.77 11.96 7.61
CA GLU A 37 2.96 11.19 6.64
C GLU A 37 3.52 11.29 5.23
N GLN A 38 3.99 12.48 4.81
CA GLN A 38 4.68 12.68 3.53
C GLN A 38 5.91 11.78 3.43
N SER A 39 6.71 11.70 4.50
CA SER A 39 7.93 10.87 4.53
C SER A 39 7.63 9.37 4.39
N LEU A 40 6.51 8.91 4.94
CA LEU A 40 6.07 7.51 4.90
C LEU A 40 5.27 7.16 3.63
N SER A 41 4.73 8.16 2.94
CA SER A 41 3.75 7.95 1.86
C SER A 41 4.24 7.04 0.74
N THR A 42 5.49 7.20 0.32
CA THR A 42 6.04 6.43 -0.80
C THR A 42 6.17 4.95 -0.43
N GLU A 43 6.69 4.67 0.76
CA GLU A 43 6.83 3.31 1.28
C GLU A 43 5.46 2.65 1.46
N ILE A 44 4.50 3.34 2.09
CA ILE A 44 3.15 2.83 2.31
C ILE A 44 2.43 2.49 1.00
N ILE A 45 2.51 3.38 0.00
CA ILE A 45 1.86 3.17 -1.30
C ILE A 45 2.55 2.04 -2.08
N ASP A 46 3.88 1.92 -2.00
CA ASP A 46 4.63 0.84 -2.65
C ASP A 46 4.33 -0.52 -2.02
N ASP A 47 4.37 -0.62 -0.69
CA ASP A 47 3.98 -1.83 0.04
C ASP A 47 2.54 -2.22 -0.28
N PHE A 48 1.61 -1.26 -0.28
CA PHE A 48 0.21 -1.53 -0.62
C PHE A 48 0.09 -2.11 -2.04
N SER A 49 0.79 -1.48 -2.99
CA SER A 49 0.82 -1.92 -4.39
C SER A 49 1.40 -3.32 -4.53
N TYR A 50 2.47 -3.63 -3.80
CA TYR A 50 3.07 -4.95 -3.78
C TYR A 50 2.12 -6.00 -3.22
N TYR A 51 1.47 -5.72 -2.08
CA TYR A 51 0.56 -6.65 -1.43
C TYR A 51 -0.69 -6.94 -2.27
N ILE A 52 -1.33 -5.91 -2.82
CA ILE A 52 -2.53 -6.11 -3.63
C ILE A 52 -2.19 -6.82 -4.95
N TRP A 53 -1.01 -6.57 -5.53
CA TRP A 53 -0.51 -7.35 -6.67
C TRP A 53 -0.27 -8.81 -6.27
N LEU A 54 0.50 -9.05 -5.22
CA LEU A 54 0.91 -10.38 -4.79
C LEU A 54 -0.29 -11.30 -4.49
N TYR A 55 -1.35 -10.76 -3.87
CA TYR A 55 -2.46 -11.57 -3.38
C TYR A 55 -3.75 -11.43 -4.20
N GLN A 56 -3.91 -10.39 -5.02
CA GLN A 56 -5.13 -10.15 -5.80
C GLN A 56 -4.86 -9.95 -7.31
N ASP A 57 -3.60 -9.95 -7.75
CA ASP A 57 -3.18 -9.68 -9.14
C ASP A 57 -3.70 -8.32 -9.67
N GLN A 58 -3.73 -7.30 -8.79
CA GLN A 58 -4.15 -5.94 -9.15
C GLN A 58 -2.97 -4.95 -9.14
N THR A 59 -3.06 -3.95 -10.00
CA THR A 59 -2.14 -2.84 -10.23
C THR A 59 -2.94 -1.53 -10.16
N PRO A 60 -2.31 -0.35 -9.99
CA PRO A 60 -3.03 0.90 -9.73
C PRO A 60 -4.19 1.23 -10.69
N GLY A 61 -4.09 0.84 -11.95
CA GLY A 61 -5.14 1.05 -12.95
C GLY A 61 -6.35 0.13 -12.81
N ASN A 62 -6.29 -0.97 -12.06
CA ASN A 62 -7.41 -1.92 -11.88
C ASN A 62 -7.65 -2.30 -10.41
N TRP A 63 -7.25 -1.45 -9.46
CA TRP A 63 -7.60 -1.63 -8.05
C TRP A 63 -9.10 -1.56 -7.84
N THR A 64 -9.60 -2.45 -7.00
CA THR A 64 -11.03 -2.61 -6.70
C THR A 64 -11.27 -2.49 -5.21
N LYS A 65 -12.50 -2.15 -4.81
CA LYS A 65 -12.92 -2.09 -3.40
C LYS A 65 -12.60 -3.37 -2.64
N ASP A 66 -13.00 -4.52 -3.19
CA ASP A 66 -12.71 -5.84 -2.63
C ASP A 66 -11.21 -6.10 -2.49
N GLY A 67 -10.41 -5.67 -3.48
CA GLY A 67 -8.96 -5.80 -3.46
C GLY A 67 -8.33 -5.00 -2.33
N VAL A 68 -8.76 -3.74 -2.17
CA VAL A 68 -8.33 -2.85 -1.07
C VAL A 68 -8.75 -3.44 0.27
N GLU A 69 -10.03 -3.81 0.44
CA GLU A 69 -10.56 -4.34 1.69
C GLU A 69 -9.83 -5.61 2.12
N ARG A 70 -9.64 -6.58 1.23
CA ARG A 70 -8.90 -7.81 1.54
C ARG A 70 -7.44 -7.53 1.87
N THR A 71 -6.81 -6.58 1.18
CA THR A 71 -5.42 -6.21 1.47
C THR A 71 -5.28 -5.64 2.87
N LEU A 72 -6.12 -4.66 3.24
CA LEU A 72 -6.08 -4.00 4.53
C LEU A 72 -6.61 -4.87 5.68
N LEU A 73 -7.64 -5.68 5.46
CA LEU A 73 -8.30 -6.42 6.54
C LEU A 73 -7.89 -7.89 6.66
N ILE A 74 -7.12 -8.41 5.72
CA ILE A 74 -6.66 -9.81 5.74
C ILE A 74 -5.13 -9.87 5.58
N HIS A 75 -4.59 -9.33 4.51
CA HIS A 75 -3.17 -9.54 4.17
C HIS A 75 -2.23 -8.74 5.07
N TYR A 76 -2.54 -7.47 5.32
CA TYR A 76 -1.78 -6.62 6.24
C TYR A 76 -1.78 -7.17 7.67
N PRO A 77 -2.94 -7.43 8.32
CA PRO A 77 -3.01 -8.06 9.63
C PRO A 77 -2.20 -9.36 9.72
N ARG A 78 -2.23 -10.17 8.66
CA ARG A 78 -1.55 -11.45 8.59
C ARG A 78 -0.03 -11.33 8.55
N SER A 79 0.55 -10.38 7.81
CA SER A 79 2.00 -10.41 7.54
C SER A 79 2.74 -9.08 7.62
N LEU A 80 2.06 -7.94 7.62
CA LEU A 80 2.73 -6.64 7.74
C LEU A 80 3.23 -6.45 9.19
N ILE A 81 4.51 -6.09 9.31
CA ILE A 81 5.20 -5.81 10.58
C ILE A 81 5.95 -4.49 10.43
N HIS A 82 5.40 -3.42 10.98
CA HIS A 82 6.01 -2.10 11.03
C HIS A 82 5.73 -1.45 12.38
N CYS A 83 6.35 -0.29 12.64
CA CYS A 83 6.11 0.51 13.82
C CYS A 83 4.69 1.11 13.85
N GLU A 84 4.25 1.56 15.02
CA GLU A 84 2.91 2.09 15.23
C GLU A 84 2.64 3.31 14.34
N GLU A 85 3.63 4.19 14.17
CA GLU A 85 3.52 5.39 13.35
C GLU A 85 3.18 5.05 11.89
N TYR A 86 3.82 4.03 11.33
CA TYR A 86 3.50 3.52 9.99
C TYR A 86 2.06 2.99 9.96
N ILE A 87 1.69 2.14 10.93
CA ILE A 87 0.36 1.53 10.96
C ILE A 87 -0.73 2.60 11.01
N LEU A 88 -0.57 3.64 11.84
CA LEU A 88 -1.52 4.75 11.95
C LEU A 88 -1.57 5.62 10.68
N ALA A 89 -0.46 5.75 9.96
CA ALA A 89 -0.40 6.55 8.74
C ALA A 89 -1.06 5.86 7.52
N VAL A 90 -1.13 4.51 7.49
CA VAL A 90 -1.66 3.74 6.34
C VAL A 90 -3.05 4.23 5.89
N PRO A 91 -4.09 4.29 6.74
CA PRO A 91 -5.43 4.68 6.25
C PRO A 91 -5.50 6.13 5.79
N ILE A 92 -4.70 7.01 6.38
CA ILE A 92 -4.66 8.44 6.05
C ILE A 92 -4.04 8.64 4.67
N ILE A 93 -2.86 8.07 4.45
CA ILE A 93 -2.13 8.17 3.19
C ILE A 93 -2.89 7.50 2.05
N LEU A 94 -3.41 6.29 2.26
CA LEU A 94 -4.17 5.59 1.21
C LEU A 94 -5.47 6.33 0.85
N SER A 95 -6.16 6.91 1.84
CA SER A 95 -7.35 7.74 1.57
C SER A 95 -7.01 8.94 0.67
N ARG A 96 -5.94 9.68 0.99
CA ARG A 96 -5.48 10.81 0.17
C ARG A 96 -4.99 10.38 -1.21
N PHE A 97 -4.28 9.25 -1.29
CA PHE A 97 -3.81 8.71 -2.56
C PHE A 97 -4.98 8.30 -3.47
N PHE A 98 -6.00 7.64 -2.93
CA PHE A 98 -7.21 7.29 -3.69
C PHE A 98 -8.00 8.53 -4.13
N ALA A 99 -8.09 9.55 -3.27
CA ALA A 99 -8.72 10.82 -3.63
C ALA A 99 -7.99 11.49 -4.82
N TYR A 100 -6.65 11.51 -4.81
CA TYR A 100 -5.84 11.97 -5.94
C TYR A 100 -6.11 11.14 -7.21
N CYS A 101 -6.16 9.81 -7.09
CA CYS A 101 -6.37 8.98 -8.26
C CYS A 101 -7.79 9.13 -8.85
N ALA A 102 -8.78 9.45 -8.02
CA ALA A 102 -10.13 9.78 -8.44
C ALA A 102 -10.21 11.17 -9.11
N SER A 103 -9.55 12.19 -8.55
CA SER A 103 -9.60 13.57 -9.05
C SER A 103 -8.93 13.74 -10.43
N ASP A 104 -7.86 12.98 -10.69
CA ASP A 104 -7.12 13.01 -11.96
C ASP A 104 -7.60 11.95 -12.97
N ASN A 105 -8.73 11.28 -12.70
CA ASN A 105 -9.31 10.20 -13.52
C ASN A 105 -8.30 9.07 -13.85
N GLN A 106 -7.41 8.79 -12.89
CA GLN A 106 -6.30 7.83 -13.03
C GLN A 106 -6.70 6.40 -12.61
N MET A 107 -7.82 6.22 -11.90
CA MET A 107 -8.38 4.90 -11.58
C MET A 107 -9.39 4.47 -12.65
N ILE A 108 -9.24 3.26 -13.17
CA ILE A 108 -10.21 2.65 -14.09
C ILE A 108 -11.15 1.81 -13.23
N GLY A 109 -12.17 2.46 -12.66
CA GLY A 109 -13.21 1.84 -11.87
C GLY A 109 -14.34 2.83 -11.61
N GLU A 110 -15.59 2.39 -11.66
CA GLU A 110 -16.76 3.25 -11.41
C GLU A 110 -16.91 3.63 -9.93
N GLU A 111 -16.09 3.06 -9.03
CA GLU A 111 -16.20 3.20 -7.58
C GLU A 111 -15.10 4.09 -6.99
N ASP A 112 -15.50 5.09 -6.19
CA ASP A 112 -14.58 5.97 -5.46
C ASP A 112 -14.00 5.24 -4.24
N LEU A 113 -12.74 4.82 -4.34
CA LEU A 113 -12.03 4.14 -3.25
C LEU A 113 -11.75 5.07 -2.05
N SER A 114 -11.74 6.38 -2.24
CA SER A 114 -11.49 7.34 -1.16
C SER A 114 -12.64 7.37 -0.15
N ASP A 115 -13.88 7.29 -0.63
CA ASP A 115 -15.09 7.19 0.20
C ASP A 115 -15.17 5.88 0.99
N HIS A 116 -14.44 4.84 0.56
CA HIS A 116 -14.46 3.55 1.23
C HIS A 116 -13.53 3.49 2.45
N MET A 117 -12.42 4.24 2.43
CA MET A 117 -11.39 4.18 3.47
C MET A 117 -11.91 4.46 4.89
N PRO A 118 -12.76 5.48 5.14
CA PRO A 118 -13.28 5.74 6.48
C PRO A 118 -13.98 4.54 7.14
N ALA A 119 -14.67 3.72 6.35
CA ALA A 119 -15.36 2.53 6.85
C ALA A 119 -14.40 1.37 7.20
N LEU A 120 -13.21 1.35 6.59
CA LEU A 120 -12.19 0.34 6.81
C LEU A 120 -11.28 0.68 7.99
N THR A 121 -11.02 1.96 8.25
CA THR A 121 -10.01 2.44 9.21
C THR A 121 -10.11 1.78 10.59
N THR A 122 -11.29 1.77 11.21
CA THR A 122 -11.46 1.16 12.54
C THR A 122 -11.19 -0.34 12.52
N GLN A 123 -11.69 -1.05 11.51
CA GLN A 123 -11.47 -2.49 11.39
C GLN A 123 -10.00 -2.81 11.12
N TYR A 124 -9.34 -1.99 10.30
CA TYR A 124 -7.92 -2.13 10.02
C TYR A 124 -7.10 -2.06 11.32
N TYR A 125 -7.30 -1.04 12.15
CA TYR A 125 -6.57 -0.93 13.42
C TYR A 125 -6.85 -2.11 14.36
N CYS A 126 -8.11 -2.49 14.55
CA CYS A 126 -8.45 -3.64 15.38
C CYS A 126 -7.75 -4.93 14.90
N ARG A 127 -7.79 -5.21 13.58
CA ARG A 127 -7.20 -6.43 13.04
C ARG A 127 -5.67 -6.44 13.06
N MET A 128 -5.04 -5.27 12.94
CA MET A 128 -3.58 -5.18 13.01
C MET A 128 -3.03 -5.58 14.39
N ASP A 129 -3.78 -5.28 15.45
CA ASP A 129 -3.41 -5.52 16.85
C ASP A 129 -3.88 -6.90 17.38
N GLU A 130 -4.99 -7.42 16.86
CA GLU A 130 -5.55 -8.68 17.33
C GLU A 130 -4.80 -9.92 16.79
N SER A 131 -4.16 -10.66 17.70
CA SER A 131 -3.31 -11.82 17.36
C SER A 131 -4.01 -12.95 16.60
N GLN A 132 -5.35 -13.03 16.69
CA GLN A 132 -6.14 -14.00 15.92
C GLN A 132 -6.08 -13.78 14.40
N TYR A 133 -5.71 -12.58 13.94
CA TYR A 133 -5.55 -12.29 12.51
C TYR A 133 -4.11 -12.44 12.02
N TRP A 134 -3.16 -12.70 12.91
CA TRP A 134 -1.74 -12.77 12.55
C TRP A 134 -1.41 -14.10 11.89
N GLY A 135 -0.57 -14.05 10.86
CA GLY A 135 0.06 -15.22 10.29
C GLY A 135 1.16 -15.77 11.21
N PRO A 136 1.55 -17.05 11.04
CA PRO A 136 2.52 -17.71 11.93
C PRO A 136 3.84 -16.95 12.06
N ARG A 137 4.35 -16.35 10.97
CA ARG A 137 5.60 -15.58 10.98
C ARG A 137 5.49 -14.32 11.83
N LYS A 138 4.41 -13.55 11.68
CA LYS A 138 4.16 -12.34 12.47
C LYS A 138 3.99 -12.69 13.95
N ALA A 139 3.15 -13.68 14.25
CA ALA A 139 2.96 -14.15 15.62
C ALA A 139 4.28 -14.58 16.29
N PHE A 140 5.14 -15.31 15.57
CA PHE A 140 6.45 -15.71 16.09
C PHE A 140 7.34 -14.51 16.42
N ILE A 141 7.38 -13.48 15.56
CA ILE A 141 8.18 -12.27 15.81
C ILE A 141 7.68 -11.52 17.03
N PHE A 142 6.37 -11.31 17.16
CA PHE A 142 5.80 -10.62 18.33
C PHE A 142 5.99 -11.41 19.63
N LEU A 143 5.88 -12.75 19.59
CA LEU A 143 6.23 -13.59 20.74
C LEU A 143 7.71 -13.46 21.13
N ALA A 144 8.61 -13.38 20.15
CA ALA A 144 10.04 -13.22 20.41
C ALA A 144 10.41 -11.83 20.98
N LEU A 145 9.67 -10.79 20.62
CA LEU A 145 9.87 -9.43 21.15
C LEU A 145 9.28 -9.23 22.55
N ALA A 146 8.31 -10.05 22.95
CA ALA A 146 7.67 -9.99 24.26
C ALA A 146 8.37 -10.83 25.35
N ALA A 147 9.40 -11.61 24.98
CA ALA A 147 10.17 -12.49 25.86
C ALA A 147 11.46 -11.83 26.36
#